data_AF-A0A662G2T2-F1
#
_entry.id   AF-A0A662G2T2-F1
#
_cell.length_a   1.000
_cell.length_b   1.000
_cell.length_c   1.000
_cell.angle_alpha   90.00
_cell.angle_beta   90.00
_cell.angle_gamma   90.00
#
_symmetry.space_group_name_H-M   'P 1'
#
loop_
_entity.id
_entity.type
_entity.pdbx_description
1 polymer ?
#
loop_
_entity_poly.entity_id
_entity_poly.type
_entity_poly.pdbx_seq_one_letter_code
_entity_poly.pdbx_strand_id
1 'polypeptide(L)'
;MEYLVRLRFHINGFYEDKLSKEYVEREIRKKLSIPELEERSWMEIMVEVPSTVLLIDKFIEAGIDGVSFGTNDLTMLILGIDREDAAVQEICDERNLAVLRALSHVIRI
;
A
#
# COMPACT_ATOMS: atom_id res chain seq x y z
N MET A 1 -20.15 19.97 -8.04
CA MET A 1 -19.56 18.63 -8.21
C MET A 1 -18.84 18.33 -6.93
N GLU A 2 -19.21 17.26 -6.24
CA GLU A 2 -18.46 16.78 -5.07
C GLU A 2 -17.30 15.93 -5.59
N TYR A 3 -16.07 16.21 -5.16
CA TYR A 3 -14.88 15.45 -5.54
C TYR A 3 -14.42 14.61 -4.35
N LEU A 4 -14.10 13.34 -4.58
CA LEU A 4 -13.48 12.47 -3.58
C LEU A 4 -11.96 12.46 -3.78
N VAL A 5 -11.20 12.80 -2.76
CA VAL A 5 -9.73 12.74 -2.79
C VAL A 5 -9.26 11.44 -2.12
N ARG A 6 -8.58 10.59 -2.90
CA ARG A 6 -7.91 9.38 -2.40
C ARG A 6 -6.42 9.64 -2.29
N LEU A 7 -5.87 9.47 -1.09
CA LEU A 7 -4.45 9.62 -0.83
C LEU A 7 -3.83 8.23 -0.72
N ARG A 8 -2.87 7.91 -1.61
CA ARG A 8 -2.16 6.63 -1.64
C ARG A 8 -0.73 6.79 -1.15
N PHE A 9 -0.33 5.94 -0.21
CA PHE A 9 1.00 5.99 0.39
C PHE A 9 1.78 4.71 0.14
N HIS A 10 3.05 4.90 -0.23
CA HIS A 10 4.04 3.83 -0.28
C HIS A 10 4.52 3.53 1.14
N ILE A 11 4.61 2.25 1.47
CA ILE A 11 4.93 1.80 2.82
C ILE A 11 6.16 0.88 2.76
N ASN A 12 7.28 1.37 3.30
CA ASN A 12 8.55 0.63 3.35
C ASN A 12 8.75 -0.12 4.69
N GLY A 13 7.66 -0.47 5.39
CA GLY A 13 7.70 -1.13 6.70
C GLY A 13 6.58 -0.66 7.64
N PHE A 14 6.46 -1.29 8.80
CA PHE A 14 5.46 -0.91 9.81
C PHE A 14 6.04 0.05 10.84
N TYR A 15 5.43 1.24 10.96
CA TYR A 15 5.74 2.26 11.96
C TYR A 15 4.41 2.75 12.54
N GLU A 16 3.88 2.05 13.54
CA GLU A 16 2.53 2.26 14.11
C GLU A 16 2.19 3.74 14.34
N ASP A 17 3.13 4.49 14.91
CA ASP A 17 3.02 5.91 15.22
C ASP A 17 2.94 6.83 13.99
N LYS A 18 3.38 6.34 12.82
CA LYS A 18 3.44 7.07 11.56
C LYS A 18 2.35 6.66 10.56
N LEU A 19 1.50 5.71 10.95
CA LEU A 19 0.49 5.10 10.09
C LEU A 19 -0.94 5.50 10.46
N SER A 20 -1.12 6.23 11.56
CA SER A 20 -2.44 6.76 11.91
C SER A 20 -2.88 7.82 10.90
N LYS A 21 -4.19 7.85 10.63
CA LYS A 21 -4.82 8.86 9.76
C LYS A 21 -4.43 10.27 10.18
N GLU A 22 -4.43 10.54 11.49
CA GLU A 22 -4.06 11.83 12.07
C GLU A 22 -2.59 12.18 11.81
N TYR A 23 -1.67 11.21 11.91
CA TYR A 23 -0.26 11.44 11.61
C TYR A 23 -0.07 11.85 10.15
N VAL A 24 -0.66 11.08 9.24
CA VAL A 24 -0.51 11.27 7.79
C VAL A 24 -1.14 12.60 7.37
N GLU A 25 -2.35 12.89 7.83
CA GLU A 25 -3.01 14.18 7.60
C GLU A 25 -2.16 15.34 8.10
N ARG A 26 -1.61 15.24 9.33
CA ARG A 26 -0.75 16.27 9.90
C ARG A 26 0.50 16.51 9.05
N GLU A 27 1.16 15.46 8.58
CA GLU A 27 2.36 15.60 7.76
C GLU A 27 2.07 16.15 6.36
N ILE A 28 0.93 15.79 5.76
CA ILE A 28 0.48 16.39 4.50
C ILE A 28 0.17 17.87 4.67
N ARG A 29 -0.60 18.23 5.70
CA ARG A 29 -0.94 19.64 6.00
C ARG A 29 0.32 20.47 6.18
N LYS A 30 1.31 19.96 6.91
CA LYS A 30 2.62 20.62 7.08
C LYS A 30 3.37 20.79 5.76
N LYS A 31 3.45 19.75 4.92
CA LYS A 31 4.24 19.79 3.69
C LYS A 31 3.61 20.64 2.59
N LEU A 32 2.28 20.62 2.49
CA LEU A 32 1.54 21.30 1.43
C LEU A 32 0.99 22.67 1.87
N SER A 33 1.22 23.08 3.12
CA SER A 33 0.72 24.35 3.69
C SER A 33 -0.80 24.53 3.54
N ILE A 34 -1.56 23.42 3.60
CA ILE A 34 -3.04 23.43 3.48
C ILE A 34 -3.65 23.47 4.89
N PRO A 35 -4.56 24.40 5.20
CA PRO A 35 -5.14 24.51 6.54
C PRO A 35 -6.04 23.32 6.92
N GLU A 36 -6.78 22.78 5.94
CA GLU A 36 -7.77 21.73 6.15
C GLU A 36 -7.76 20.75 4.98
N LEU A 37 -7.64 19.47 5.29
CA LEU A 37 -8.04 18.40 4.37
C LEU A 37 -9.56 18.26 4.53
N GLU A 38 -10.29 18.18 3.42
CA GLU A 38 -11.73 17.93 3.50
C GLU A 38 -11.99 16.63 4.30
N GLU A 39 -13.04 16.66 5.12
CA GLU A 39 -13.53 15.55 5.95
C GLU A 39 -13.79 14.26 5.13
N ARG A 40 -13.89 14.39 3.81
CA ARG A 40 -14.14 13.31 2.83
C ARG A 40 -12.88 12.71 2.23
N SER A 41 -11.69 12.94 2.78
CA SER A 41 -10.47 12.29 2.28
C SER A 41 -10.39 10.80 2.68
N TRP A 42 -10.06 9.95 1.71
CA TRP A 42 -9.95 8.50 1.87
C TRP A 42 -8.47 8.09 1.83
N MET A 43 -7.98 7.48 2.89
CA MET A 43 -6.60 7.08 3.05
C MET A 43 -6.40 5.63 2.63
N GLU A 44 -5.60 5.41 1.59
CA GLU A 44 -5.25 4.08 1.11
C GLU A 44 -3.74 3.85 1.23
N ILE A 45 -3.36 2.60 1.53
CA ILE A 45 -1.95 2.19 1.44
C ILE A 45 -1.72 1.36 0.18
N MET A 46 -0.48 1.40 -0.31
CA MET A 46 -0.04 0.49 -1.36
C MET A 46 0.46 -0.83 -0.75
N VAL A 47 -0.17 -1.93 -1.17
CA VAL A 47 0.28 -3.28 -0.86
C VAL A 47 1.24 -3.70 -1.98
N GLU A 48 2.50 -3.32 -1.82
CA GLU A 48 3.56 -3.50 -2.83
C GLU A 48 4.81 -4.21 -2.28
N VAL A 49 4.94 -4.36 -0.96
CA VAL A 49 6.05 -5.07 -0.30
C VAL A 49 5.52 -6.24 0.53
N PRO A 50 6.28 -7.33 0.73
CA PRO A 50 5.80 -8.47 1.52
C PRO A 50 5.38 -8.11 2.95
N SER A 51 5.99 -7.10 3.57
CA SER A 51 5.62 -6.65 4.91
C SER A 51 4.22 -6.04 4.98
N THR A 52 3.74 -5.35 3.94
CA THR A 52 2.37 -4.80 3.92
C THR A 52 1.33 -5.88 3.72
N VAL A 53 1.67 -6.98 3.04
CA VAL A 53 0.83 -8.17 2.98
C VAL A 53 0.72 -8.81 4.36
N LEU A 54 1.85 -9.08 5.01
CA LEU A 54 1.90 -9.84 6.27
C LEU A 54 1.31 -9.09 7.47
N LEU A 55 1.31 -7.76 7.44
CA LEU A 55 0.88 -6.90 8.54
C LEU A 55 -0.40 -6.12 8.21
N ILE A 56 -1.17 -6.58 7.21
CA ILE A 56 -2.35 -5.85 6.73
C ILE A 56 -3.37 -5.58 7.85
N ASP A 57 -3.54 -6.53 8.77
CA ASP A 57 -4.36 -6.39 9.98
C ASP A 57 -3.96 -5.17 10.80
N LYS A 58 -2.66 -4.90 10.94
CA LYS A 58 -2.14 -3.74 11.68
C LYS A 58 -2.39 -2.42 10.98
N PHE A 59 -2.37 -2.39 9.65
CA PHE A 59 -2.75 -1.19 8.92
C PHE A 59 -4.24 -0.92 9.03
N ILE A 60 -5.08 -1.96 9.01
CA ILE A 60 -6.53 -1.85 9.25
C ILE A 60 -6.80 -1.32 10.67
N GLU A 61 -6.14 -1.88 11.68
CA GLU A 61 -6.21 -1.39 13.07
C GLU A 61 -5.80 0.09 13.20
N ALA A 62 -4.86 0.55 12.37
CA ALA A 62 -4.39 1.94 12.33
C ALA A 62 -5.36 2.92 11.63
N GLY A 63 -6.45 2.43 11.03
CA GLY A 63 -7.50 3.25 10.45
C GLY A 63 -7.29 3.65 8.99
N ILE A 64 -6.61 2.81 8.18
CA ILE A 64 -6.66 2.98 6.71
C ILE A 64 -8.10 2.78 6.22
N ASP A 65 -8.50 3.57 5.24
CA ASP A 65 -9.82 3.47 4.63
C ASP A 65 -9.83 2.43 3.48
N GLY A 66 -8.67 2.03 2.96
CA GLY A 66 -8.57 0.98 1.93
C GLY A 66 -7.15 0.62 1.52
N VAL A 67 -7.05 -0.24 0.51
CA VAL A 67 -5.78 -0.72 -0.05
C VAL A 67 -5.76 -0.64 -1.57
N SER A 68 -4.58 -0.46 -2.14
CA SER A 68 -4.30 -0.56 -3.56
C SER A 68 -3.15 -1.53 -3.77
N PHE A 69 -3.31 -2.54 -4.63
CA PHE A 69 -2.24 -3.50 -4.89
C PHE A 69 -1.24 -2.95 -5.90
N GLY A 70 0.02 -2.85 -5.50
CA GLY A 70 1.15 -2.62 -6.40
C GLY A 70 1.70 -3.95 -6.90
N THR A 71 0.97 -4.65 -7.78
CA THR A 71 1.31 -6.03 -8.17
C THR A 71 2.67 -6.16 -8.85
N ASN A 72 3.15 -5.13 -9.55
CA ASN A 72 4.47 -5.14 -10.16
C ASN A 72 5.59 -5.34 -9.12
N ASP A 73 5.65 -4.45 -8.13
CA ASP A 73 6.69 -4.50 -7.10
C ASP A 73 6.48 -5.67 -6.14
N LEU A 74 5.21 -5.98 -5.83
CA LEU A 74 4.88 -7.13 -5.00
C LEU A 74 5.32 -8.44 -5.67
N THR A 75 5.12 -8.59 -6.98
CA THR A 75 5.55 -9.78 -7.73
C THR A 75 7.05 -9.92 -7.69
N MET A 76 7.80 -8.85 -7.94
CA MET A 76 9.26 -8.86 -7.88
C MET A 76 9.77 -9.31 -6.50
N LEU A 77 9.22 -8.74 -5.44
CA LEU A 77 9.68 -9.00 -4.08
C LEU A 77 9.23 -10.37 -3.54
N ILE A 78 8.04 -10.85 -3.93
CA ILE A 78 7.56 -12.19 -3.55
C ILE A 78 8.34 -13.28 -4.29
N LEU A 79 8.64 -13.08 -5.57
CA LEU A 79 9.39 -14.05 -6.37
C LEU A 79 10.91 -13.94 -6.21
N GLY A 80 11.40 -12.85 -5.60
CA GLY A 80 12.82 -12.59 -5.40
C GLY A 80 13.56 -12.34 -6.71
N ILE A 81 12.91 -11.64 -7.64
CA ILE A 81 13.41 -11.38 -8.99
C ILE A 81 13.62 -9.89 -9.24
N ASP A 82 14.62 -9.57 -10.05
CA ASP A 82 14.82 -8.23 -10.60
C ASP A 82 14.20 -8.18 -12.00
N ARG A 83 13.17 -7.36 -12.23
CA ARG A 83 12.51 -7.29 -13.53
C ARG A 83 13.40 -6.68 -14.62
N GLU A 84 14.44 -5.94 -14.26
CA GLU A 84 15.39 -5.36 -15.22
C GLU A 84 16.38 -6.42 -15.71
N ASP A 85 16.43 -7.58 -15.06
CA ASP A 85 17.17 -8.75 -15.54
C ASP A 85 16.33 -9.50 -16.58
N ALA A 86 16.74 -9.34 -17.84
CA ALA A 86 16.12 -10.00 -18.99
C ALA A 86 16.07 -11.53 -18.87
N ALA A 87 16.94 -12.15 -18.07
CA ALA A 87 16.96 -13.60 -17.88
C ALA A 87 15.76 -14.12 -17.06
N VAL A 88 15.11 -13.26 -16.26
CA VAL A 88 14.03 -13.64 -15.35
C VAL A 88 12.69 -12.95 -15.65
N GLN A 89 12.62 -12.13 -16.71
CA GLN A 89 11.36 -11.46 -17.09
C GLN A 89 10.23 -12.45 -17.40
N GLU A 90 10.54 -13.61 -18.01
CA GLU A 90 9.53 -14.61 -18.35
C GLU A 90 8.89 -15.28 -17.12
N ILE A 91 9.58 -15.27 -15.97
CA ILE A 91 9.06 -15.82 -14.70
C ILE A 91 8.39 -14.76 -13.82
N CYS A 92 8.49 -13.48 -14.19
CA CYS A 92 7.82 -12.37 -13.52
C CYS A 92 6.33 -12.35 -13.88
N ASP A 93 5.55 -13.22 -13.23
CA ASP A 93 4.11 -13.34 -13.45
C ASP A 93 3.32 -13.06 -12.16
N GLU A 94 2.50 -12.01 -12.19
CA GLU A 94 1.58 -11.64 -11.11
C GLU A 94 0.51 -12.72 -10.82
N ARG A 95 0.32 -13.65 -11.75
CA ARG A 95 -0.57 -14.83 -11.61
C ARG A 95 0.12 -16.00 -10.94
N ASN A 96 1.39 -15.87 -10.56
CA ASN A 96 2.10 -16.89 -9.79
C ASN A 96 1.34 -17.20 -8.48
N LEU A 97 1.25 -18.47 -8.11
CA LEU A 97 0.50 -18.92 -6.94
C LEU A 97 0.94 -18.24 -5.63
N ALA A 98 2.23 -17.91 -5.48
CA ALA A 98 2.73 -17.18 -4.32
C ALA A 98 2.16 -15.76 -4.25
N VAL A 99 2.12 -15.06 -5.39
CA VAL A 99 1.53 -13.71 -5.51
C VAL A 99 0.02 -13.77 -5.29
N LEU A 100 -0.68 -14.70 -5.93
CA LEU A 100 -2.12 -14.87 -5.74
C LEU A 100 -2.49 -15.18 -4.29
N ARG A 101 -1.66 -15.94 -3.57
CA ARG A 101 -1.86 -16.19 -2.13
C ARG A 101 -1.65 -14.93 -1.29
N ALA A 102 -0.66 -14.10 -1.63
CA ALA A 102 -0.45 -12.81 -0.98
C ALA A 102 -1.66 -11.88 -1.19
N LEU A 103 -2.16 -11.77 -2.42
CA LEU A 103 -3.38 -11.00 -2.73
C LEU A 103 -4.59 -11.56 -1.96
N SER A 104 -4.76 -12.88 -1.98
CA SER A 104 -5.88 -13.54 -1.29
C SER A 104 -5.82 -13.35 0.22
N HIS A 105 -4.64 -13.31 0.83
CA HIS A 105 -4.49 -13.02 2.25
C HIS A 105 -5.06 -11.64 2.58
N VAL A 106 -4.64 -10.61 1.84
CA VAL A 106 -5.09 -9.22 2.04
C VAL A 106 -6.59 -9.05 1.79
N ILE A 107 -7.14 -9.70 0.76
CA ILE A 107 -8.57 -9.60 0.41
C ILE A 107 -9.48 -10.24 1.49
N ARG A 108 -8.95 -11.19 2.27
CA ARG A 108 -9.74 -12.00 3.21
C ARG A 108 -9.70 -11.52 4.66
N ILE A 109 -8.82 -10.57 4.97
CA ILE A 109 -8.80 -9.89 6.27
C ILE A 109 -9.84 -8.77 6.25
#